data_AF-A0A3M8FTI9-F1
#
_entry.id   AF-A0A3M8FTI9-F1
#
_cell.length_a   1.000
_cell.length_b   1.000
_cell.length_c   1.000
_cell.angle_alpha   90.00
_cell.angle_beta   90.00
_cell.angle_gamma   90.00
#
_symmetry.space_group_name_H-M   'P 1'
#
loop_
_entity.id
_entity.type
_entity.pdbx_description
1 polymer ?
#
loop_
_entity_poly.entity_id
_entity_poly.type
_entity_poly.pdbx_seq_one_letter_code
_entity_poly.pdbx_strand_id
1 'polypeptide(L)'
;MDAQPTPEQNPRPRRDLPTSASALQAPRAVPAVNGTTRRPTGELRELFWQNVIQEMLTSLSMLSMQIEARKSAQRRNPGTIIIDTPGGTITSEPQDEAEEQEVSEEALFDGRLAVITTQGTRIPIAEVHPLFACGVASDNGDRALSNAVECTVFQISTPPGEVYTLPLSEIRGFHSLSPELVQKLQAQAEAQMQFARRAEGETDQPFGFAAFTSLSRDEREEADAASSDGLYEPTPTPDNNS
;
A
#
# COMPACT_ATOMS: atom_id res chain seq x y z
N MET A 1 -46.32 51.23 -39.05
CA MET A 1 -45.19 50.37 -39.45
C MET A 1 -45.13 49.27 -38.41
N ASP A 2 -45.98 48.28 -38.65
CA ASP A 2 -46.35 47.22 -37.74
C ASP A 2 -45.41 46.02 -37.94
N ALA A 3 -44.77 45.57 -36.88
CA ALA A 3 -44.02 44.32 -36.85
C ALA A 3 -44.72 43.37 -35.90
N GLN A 4 -45.45 42.40 -36.48
CA GLN A 4 -46.06 41.29 -35.75
C GLN A 4 -45.01 40.23 -35.37
N PRO A 5 -45.15 39.58 -34.21
CA PRO A 5 -44.41 38.36 -33.88
C PRO A 5 -45.13 37.11 -34.43
N THR A 6 -44.42 36.27 -35.18
CA THR A 6 -44.85 34.93 -35.59
C THR A 6 -44.55 33.89 -34.51
N PRO A 7 -45.53 33.07 -34.08
CA PRO A 7 -45.28 31.90 -33.24
C PRO A 7 -45.04 30.66 -34.11
N GLU A 8 -43.80 30.14 -34.12
CA GLU A 8 -43.49 28.89 -34.80
C GLU A 8 -43.74 27.71 -33.85
N GLN A 9 -44.84 27.00 -34.14
CA GLN A 9 -45.29 25.79 -33.47
C GLN A 9 -44.42 24.60 -33.91
N ASN A 10 -43.76 23.92 -32.96
CA ASN A 10 -43.07 22.67 -33.23
C ASN A 10 -43.97 21.46 -32.87
N PRO A 11 -44.44 20.67 -33.85
CA PRO A 11 -45.30 19.51 -33.60
C PRO A 11 -44.48 18.31 -33.09
N ARG A 12 -44.91 17.77 -31.94
CA ARG A 12 -44.39 16.53 -31.35
C ARG A 12 -44.61 15.34 -32.29
N PRO A 13 -43.63 14.46 -32.52
CA PRO A 13 -43.88 13.17 -33.14
C PRO A 13 -44.59 12.24 -32.15
N ARG A 14 -45.88 11.99 -32.37
CA ARG A 14 -46.58 10.79 -31.86
C ARG A 14 -45.97 9.59 -32.57
N ARG A 15 -45.39 8.66 -31.81
CA ARG A 15 -45.02 7.34 -32.34
C ARG A 15 -45.87 6.27 -31.68
N ASP A 16 -46.49 5.51 -32.56
CA ASP A 16 -47.61 4.61 -32.34
C ASP A 16 -47.31 3.45 -31.39
N LEU A 17 -48.30 3.12 -30.55
CA LEU A 17 -48.38 1.84 -29.89
C LEU A 17 -48.84 0.77 -30.91
N PRO A 18 -48.16 -0.38 -31.02
CA PRO A 18 -48.76 -1.56 -31.60
C PRO A 18 -49.65 -2.28 -30.57
N THR A 19 -50.95 -2.08 -30.69
CA THR A 19 -51.98 -3.02 -30.22
C THR A 19 -52.09 -4.13 -31.25
N SER A 20 -51.72 -5.37 -30.91
CA SER A 20 -52.39 -6.58 -31.42
C SER A 20 -51.94 -7.87 -30.74
N ALA A 21 -52.97 -8.57 -30.25
CA ALA A 21 -53.14 -10.02 -30.24
C ALA A 21 -52.24 -10.87 -29.32
N SER A 22 -52.83 -11.19 -28.16
CA SER A 22 -52.66 -12.46 -27.46
C SER A 22 -52.72 -13.65 -28.43
N ALA A 23 -51.56 -14.15 -28.84
CA ALA A 23 -51.40 -15.53 -29.24
C ALA A 23 -50.92 -16.29 -28.00
N LEU A 24 -51.70 -17.28 -27.56
CA LEU A 24 -51.30 -18.30 -26.59
C LEU A 24 -50.05 -19.01 -27.12
N GLN A 25 -48.89 -18.47 -26.76
CA GLN A 25 -47.61 -19.06 -27.03
C GLN A 25 -47.45 -20.21 -26.04
N ALA A 26 -47.57 -21.44 -26.53
CA ALA A 26 -47.16 -22.64 -25.81
C ALA A 26 -45.79 -22.39 -25.16
N PRO A 27 -45.54 -22.87 -23.93
CA PRO A 27 -44.27 -22.63 -23.24
C PRO A 27 -43.14 -23.08 -24.17
N ARG A 28 -42.43 -22.09 -24.74
CA ARG A 28 -41.20 -22.33 -25.48
C ARG A 28 -40.32 -23.08 -24.52
N ALA A 29 -40.08 -24.36 -24.81
CA ALA A 29 -39.09 -25.16 -24.12
C ALA A 29 -37.80 -24.32 -24.10
N VAL A 30 -37.46 -23.84 -22.90
CA VAL A 30 -36.19 -23.18 -22.65
C VAL A 30 -35.16 -24.19 -23.13
N PRO A 31 -34.28 -23.87 -24.10
CA PRO A 31 -33.23 -24.78 -24.46
C PRO A 31 -32.50 -25.11 -23.16
N ALA A 32 -32.49 -26.39 -22.80
CA ALA A 32 -31.74 -26.87 -21.65
C ALA A 32 -30.33 -26.29 -21.82
N VAL A 33 -29.95 -25.39 -20.90
CA VAL A 33 -28.58 -24.88 -20.77
C VAL A 33 -27.75 -26.06 -20.25
N ASN A 34 -27.53 -27.02 -21.15
CA ASN A 34 -26.63 -28.14 -21.00
C ASN A 34 -25.23 -27.58 -21.24
N GLY A 35 -24.64 -27.09 -20.17
CA GLY A 35 -23.35 -26.42 -20.23
C GLY A 35 -23.09 -25.66 -18.94
N THR A 36 -23.07 -26.38 -17.82
CA THR A 36 -22.36 -25.95 -16.61
C THR A 36 -20.87 -25.88 -16.93
N THR A 37 -20.47 -24.89 -17.74
CA THR A 37 -19.09 -24.42 -17.78
C THR A 37 -18.86 -23.84 -16.39
N ARG A 38 -18.43 -24.69 -15.44
CA ARG A 38 -17.92 -24.23 -14.16
C ARG A 38 -16.86 -23.18 -14.52
N ARG A 39 -17.20 -21.90 -14.34
CA ARG A 39 -16.18 -20.87 -14.35
C ARG A 39 -15.09 -21.37 -13.39
N PRO A 40 -13.82 -21.39 -13.81
CA PRO A 40 -12.77 -21.89 -12.95
C PRO A 40 -12.85 -21.10 -11.65
N THR A 41 -13.00 -21.80 -10.53
CA THR A 41 -13.20 -21.20 -9.20
C THR A 41 -12.11 -20.19 -8.84
N GLY A 42 -10.95 -20.29 -9.49
CA GLY A 42 -9.87 -19.30 -9.41
C GLY A 42 -10.24 -17.92 -9.93
N GLU A 43 -10.95 -17.78 -11.04
CA GLU A 43 -11.34 -16.47 -11.59
C GLU A 43 -12.31 -15.73 -10.67
N LEU A 44 -13.30 -16.44 -10.12
CA LEU A 44 -14.24 -15.84 -9.16
C LEU A 44 -13.53 -15.43 -7.87
N ARG A 45 -12.59 -16.26 -7.41
CA ARG A 45 -11.79 -15.96 -6.21
C ARG A 45 -10.92 -14.73 -6.44
N GLU A 46 -10.29 -14.59 -7.60
CA GLU A 46 -9.46 -13.44 -7.93
C GLU A 46 -10.29 -12.15 -8.00
N LEU A 47 -11.45 -12.18 -8.67
CA LEU A 47 -12.36 -11.03 -8.72
C LEU A 47 -12.85 -10.63 -7.33
N PHE A 48 -13.19 -11.61 -6.49
CA PHE A 48 -13.56 -11.35 -5.09
C PHE A 48 -12.43 -10.68 -4.33
N TRP A 49 -11.19 -11.20 -4.44
CA TRP A 49 -10.03 -10.61 -3.75
C TRP A 49 -9.70 -9.22 -4.25
N GLN A 50 -9.78 -8.98 -5.55
CA GLN A 50 -9.60 -7.65 -6.12
C GLN A 50 -10.62 -6.67 -5.54
N ASN A 51 -11.91 -7.03 -5.50
CA ASN A 51 -12.95 -6.18 -4.91
C ASN A 51 -12.68 -5.88 -3.42
N VAL A 52 -12.28 -6.88 -2.65
CA VAL A 52 -11.94 -6.72 -1.23
C VAL A 52 -10.72 -5.80 -1.04
N ILE A 53 -9.68 -5.95 -1.85
CA ILE A 53 -8.49 -5.08 -1.78
C ILE A 53 -8.86 -3.66 -2.17
N GLN A 54 -9.67 -3.49 -3.21
CA GLN A 54 -10.14 -2.19 -3.65
C GLN A 54 -10.94 -1.48 -2.55
N GLU A 55 -11.88 -2.17 -1.91
CA GLU A 55 -12.68 -1.61 -0.81
C GLU A 55 -11.79 -1.17 0.37
N MET A 56 -10.76 -1.96 0.70
CA MET A 56 -9.78 -1.58 1.72
C MET A 56 -8.96 -0.35 1.32
N LEU A 57 -8.40 -0.29 0.10
CA LEU A 57 -7.61 0.85 -0.37
C LEU A 57 -8.45 2.13 -0.46
N THR A 58 -9.69 2.02 -0.91
CA THR A 58 -10.65 3.12 -0.94
C THR A 58 -10.97 3.62 0.47
N SER A 59 -11.20 2.70 1.42
CA SER A 59 -11.42 3.07 2.82
C SER A 59 -10.21 3.77 3.43
N LEU A 60 -9.00 3.27 3.17
CA LEU A 60 -7.76 3.90 3.61
C LEU A 60 -7.56 5.28 2.99
N SER A 61 -7.87 5.44 1.71
CA SER A 61 -7.76 6.74 1.03
C SER A 61 -8.73 7.77 1.62
N MET A 62 -9.99 7.39 1.87
CA MET A 62 -10.96 8.26 2.54
C MET A 62 -10.48 8.67 3.93
N LEU A 63 -9.89 7.74 4.69
CA LEU A 63 -9.33 8.02 6.00
C LEU A 63 -8.13 8.98 5.91
N SER A 64 -7.20 8.76 4.97
CA SER A 64 -6.07 9.67 4.71
C SER A 64 -6.57 11.08 4.39
N MET A 65 -7.54 11.22 3.48
CA MET A 65 -8.13 12.52 3.13
C MET A 65 -8.80 13.21 4.34
N GLN A 66 -9.47 12.46 5.22
CA GLN A 66 -10.07 13.02 6.44
C GLN A 66 -9.02 13.54 7.42
N ILE A 67 -7.94 12.80 7.61
CA ILE A 67 -6.81 13.21 8.46
C ILE A 67 -6.19 14.51 7.92
N GLU A 68 -5.94 14.58 6.61
CA GLU A 68 -5.42 15.79 5.98
C GLU A 68 -6.37 16.99 6.10
N ALA A 69 -7.67 16.76 5.89
CA ALA A 69 -8.69 17.80 6.04
C ALA A 69 -8.72 18.35 7.47
N ARG A 70 -8.68 17.48 8.49
CA ARG A 70 -8.59 17.86 9.92
C ARG A 70 -7.32 18.67 10.19
N LYS A 71 -6.15 18.18 9.75
CA LYS A 71 -4.86 18.89 9.88
C LYS A 71 -4.89 20.28 9.23
N SER A 72 -5.49 20.40 8.05
CA SER A 72 -5.61 21.67 7.35
C SER A 72 -6.58 22.65 8.04
N ALA A 73 -7.68 22.15 8.60
CA ALA A 73 -8.63 22.96 9.37
C ALA A 73 -8.03 23.46 10.68
N GLN A 74 -7.27 22.61 11.37
CA GLN A 74 -6.55 22.98 12.59
C GLN A 74 -5.50 24.06 12.33
N ARG A 75 -4.76 23.98 11.22
CA ARG A 75 -3.83 25.05 10.79
C ARG A 75 -4.53 26.37 10.49
N ARG A 76 -5.80 26.34 10.04
CA ARG A 76 -6.59 27.54 9.74
C ARG A 76 -7.20 28.19 10.98
N ASN A 77 -7.32 27.46 12.09
CA ASN A 77 -7.75 27.98 13.39
C ASN A 77 -6.58 27.99 14.41
N PRO A 78 -5.58 28.88 14.28
CA PRO A 78 -4.64 29.17 15.38
C PRO A 78 -5.31 30.05 16.47
N GLY A 79 -6.64 30.02 16.56
CA GLY A 79 -7.47 30.95 17.32
C GLY A 79 -7.57 30.57 18.78
N THR A 80 -6.46 30.62 19.52
CA THR A 80 -6.54 31.11 20.90
C THR A 80 -7.05 32.54 20.80
N ILE A 81 -8.35 32.74 20.98
CA ILE A 81 -8.92 34.09 21.07
C ILE A 81 -8.43 34.65 22.41
N ILE A 82 -7.31 35.38 22.40
CA ILE A 82 -6.89 36.19 23.54
C ILE A 82 -7.82 37.41 23.56
N ILE A 83 -8.89 37.34 24.36
CA ILE A 83 -9.74 38.50 24.63
C ILE A 83 -9.12 39.26 25.80
N ASP A 84 -8.33 40.29 25.48
CA ASP A 84 -7.89 41.26 26.48
C ASP A 84 -9.07 42.13 26.91
N THR A 85 -9.65 41.78 28.05
CA THR A 85 -10.68 42.59 28.70
C THR A 85 -9.98 43.41 29.79
N PRO A 86 -10.37 44.68 30.07
CA PRO A 86 -9.73 45.51 31.09
C PRO A 86 -9.76 44.94 32.54
N GLY A 87 -10.36 43.77 32.76
CA GLY A 87 -10.40 43.04 34.03
C GLY A 87 -9.52 41.78 34.11
N GLY A 88 -8.72 41.46 33.08
CA GLY A 88 -7.84 40.28 33.07
C GLY A 88 -7.93 39.48 31.77
N THR A 89 -6.83 38.82 31.41
CA THR A 89 -6.72 37.95 30.25
C THR A 89 -7.42 36.62 30.55
N ILE A 90 -8.46 36.29 29.78
CA ILE A 90 -9.15 35.00 29.88
C ILE A 90 -8.56 34.08 28.81
N THR A 91 -7.61 33.23 29.20
CA THR A 91 -7.17 32.09 28.38
C THR A 91 -8.10 30.93 28.64
N SER A 92 -9.09 30.74 27.77
CA SER A 92 -9.82 29.48 27.69
C SER A 92 -8.90 28.46 27.02
N GLU A 93 -8.11 27.74 27.82
CA GLU A 93 -7.51 26.49 27.37
C GLU A 93 -8.65 25.48 27.14
N PRO A 94 -8.68 24.78 25.99
CA PRO A 94 -9.63 23.70 25.80
C PRO A 94 -9.29 22.61 26.81
N GLN A 95 -10.12 22.49 27.84
CA GLN A 95 -9.94 21.51 28.90
C GLN A 95 -10.26 20.11 28.33
N ASP A 96 -9.19 19.33 28.17
CA ASP A 96 -9.14 17.94 27.72
C ASP A 96 -9.92 17.01 28.67
N GLU A 97 -11.13 16.59 28.27
CA GLU A 97 -11.82 15.44 28.86
C GLU A 97 -12.45 14.58 27.76
N ALA A 98 -11.61 13.88 26.99
CA ALA A 98 -11.96 12.71 26.18
C ALA A 98 -10.69 11.91 25.79
N GLU A 99 -9.89 11.49 26.77
CA GLU A 99 -8.82 10.49 26.57
C GLU A 99 -9.40 9.06 26.42
N GLU A 100 -10.53 8.90 25.72
CA GLU A 100 -10.98 7.58 25.28
C GLU A 100 -10.15 7.16 24.09
N GLN A 101 -8.92 6.71 24.36
CA GLN A 101 -8.16 5.72 23.60
C GLN A 101 -8.45 5.71 22.08
N GLU A 102 -8.44 6.88 21.45
CA GLU A 102 -8.36 6.99 20.01
C GLU A 102 -6.97 6.45 19.70
N VAL A 103 -6.92 5.20 19.23
CA VAL A 103 -5.74 4.69 18.54
C VAL A 103 -5.50 5.72 17.45
N SER A 104 -4.55 6.63 17.68
CA SER A 104 -4.43 7.83 16.88
C SER A 104 -4.41 7.38 15.43
N GLU A 105 -5.32 7.89 14.60
CA GLU A 105 -5.45 7.43 13.22
C GLU A 105 -4.09 7.56 12.49
N GLU A 106 -3.24 8.46 12.97
CA GLU A 106 -1.84 8.65 12.61
C GLU A 106 -0.95 7.43 12.86
N ALA A 107 -1.20 6.67 13.94
CA ALA A 107 -0.54 5.42 14.25
C ALA A 107 -0.85 4.31 13.24
N LEU A 108 -1.96 4.39 12.50
CA LEU A 108 -2.25 3.42 11.43
C LEU A 108 -1.30 3.58 10.23
N PHE A 109 -0.83 4.81 9.99
CA PHE A 109 -0.05 5.22 8.83
C PHE A 109 1.46 5.37 9.13
N ASP A 110 1.93 4.79 10.22
CA ASP A 110 3.35 4.80 10.62
C ASP A 110 4.19 3.71 9.92
N GLY A 111 3.60 2.98 8.96
CA GLY A 111 4.25 1.87 8.24
C GLY A 111 4.02 0.49 8.83
N ARG A 112 3.25 0.37 9.93
CA ARG A 112 2.77 -0.93 10.43
C ARG A 112 1.86 -1.63 9.42
N LEU A 113 0.99 -0.88 8.75
CA LEU A 113 0.19 -1.38 7.65
C LEU A 113 1.01 -1.33 6.35
N ALA A 114 0.94 -2.39 5.56
CA ALA A 114 1.63 -2.49 4.28
C ALA A 114 0.81 -3.26 3.26
N VAL A 115 1.05 -2.99 1.97
CA VAL A 115 0.62 -3.87 0.88
C VAL A 115 1.73 -4.87 0.54
N ILE A 116 1.34 -6.07 0.11
CA ILE A 116 2.24 -7.07 -0.47
C ILE A 116 1.99 -7.13 -1.97
N THR A 117 3.03 -6.94 -2.77
CA THR A 117 2.93 -7.02 -4.23
C THR A 117 3.02 -8.45 -4.76
N THR A 118 2.72 -8.64 -6.04
CA THR A 118 2.96 -9.90 -6.78
C THR A 118 4.40 -10.40 -6.67
N GLN A 119 5.37 -9.50 -6.52
CA GLN A 119 6.79 -9.83 -6.38
C GLN A 119 7.16 -10.21 -4.93
N GLY A 120 6.21 -10.17 -4.00
CA GLY A 120 6.45 -10.40 -2.58
C GLY A 120 7.01 -9.18 -1.84
N THR A 121 7.17 -8.04 -2.51
CA THR A 121 7.65 -6.80 -1.90
C THR A 121 6.62 -6.24 -0.94
N ARG A 122 7.04 -5.92 0.29
CA ARG A 122 6.23 -5.24 1.30
C ARG A 122 6.41 -3.73 1.20
N ILE A 123 5.34 -3.01 0.86
CA ILE A 123 5.34 -1.55 0.75
C ILE A 123 4.55 -0.97 1.93
N PRO A 124 5.20 -0.30 2.89
CA PRO A 124 4.52 0.32 4.03
C PRO A 124 3.61 1.47 3.56
N ILE A 125 2.45 1.61 4.19
CA ILE A 125 1.46 2.62 3.84
C ILE A 125 1.56 3.76 4.85
N ALA A 126 1.90 4.94 4.36
CA ALA A 126 1.64 6.22 5.03
C ALA A 126 0.43 6.94 4.42
N GLU A 127 0.17 6.73 3.14
CA GLU A 127 -0.95 7.37 2.46
C GLU A 127 -1.37 6.59 1.22
N VAL A 128 -2.65 6.71 0.83
CA VAL A 128 -3.20 6.08 -0.38
C VAL A 128 -4.04 7.08 -1.16
N HIS A 129 -3.74 7.24 -2.45
CA HIS A 129 -4.49 8.09 -3.38
C HIS A 129 -4.95 7.30 -4.61
N PRO A 130 -6.24 7.34 -4.98
CA PRO A 130 -6.70 6.80 -6.25
C PRO A 130 -6.23 7.69 -7.43
N LEU A 131 -5.58 7.11 -8.45
CA LEU A 131 -5.05 7.87 -9.60
C LEU A 131 -5.94 7.84 -10.84
N PHE A 132 -6.62 6.73 -11.09
CA PHE A 132 -7.40 6.55 -12.32
C PHE A 132 -8.81 6.11 -11.99
N ALA A 133 -9.78 6.91 -12.43
CA ALA A 133 -11.15 6.47 -12.53
C ALA A 133 -11.87 7.17 -13.68
N CYS A 134 -12.75 6.42 -14.33
CA CYS A 134 -13.53 6.89 -15.46
C CYS A 134 -14.81 7.57 -14.94
N GLY A 135 -14.67 8.65 -14.19
CA GLY A 135 -15.82 9.33 -13.59
C GLY A 135 -16.80 9.89 -14.62
N VAL A 136 -18.10 9.71 -14.35
CA VAL A 136 -19.19 10.43 -15.02
C VAL A 136 -19.08 11.93 -14.69
N ALA A 137 -19.41 12.81 -15.63
CA ALA A 137 -19.33 14.26 -15.41
C ALA A 137 -20.38 14.73 -14.36
N SER A 138 -20.00 14.76 -13.08
CA SER A 138 -20.80 15.25 -11.96
C SER A 138 -19.97 16.15 -11.02
N ASP A 139 -20.60 16.60 -9.92
CA ASP A 139 -20.06 17.51 -8.89
C ASP A 139 -18.77 16.96 -8.22
N ASN A 140 -17.95 17.82 -7.59
CA ASN A 140 -16.64 17.47 -7.04
C ASN A 140 -16.70 16.34 -5.99
N GLY A 141 -17.77 16.27 -5.18
CA GLY A 141 -17.98 15.19 -4.22
C GLY A 141 -18.30 13.85 -4.89
N ASP A 142 -19.20 13.88 -5.89
CA ASP A 142 -19.56 12.70 -6.67
C ASP A 142 -18.39 12.17 -7.48
N ARG A 143 -17.51 13.06 -7.97
CA ARG A 143 -16.29 12.69 -8.67
C ARG A 143 -15.29 11.99 -7.74
N ALA A 144 -15.12 12.46 -6.50
CA ALA A 144 -14.23 11.78 -5.54
C ALA A 144 -14.74 10.37 -5.19
N LEU A 145 -16.06 10.21 -5.02
CA LEU A 145 -16.67 8.91 -4.74
C LEU A 145 -16.62 7.97 -5.96
N SER A 146 -16.97 8.46 -7.15
CA SER A 146 -16.84 7.72 -8.40
C SER A 146 -15.39 7.31 -8.63
N ASN A 147 -14.45 8.20 -8.29
CA ASN A 147 -13.04 7.90 -8.38
C ASN A 147 -12.63 6.74 -7.49
N ALA A 148 -13.13 6.70 -6.26
CA ALA A 148 -12.80 5.66 -5.31
C ALA A 148 -13.47 4.30 -5.64
N VAL A 149 -14.64 4.30 -6.28
CA VAL A 149 -15.39 3.08 -6.62
C VAL A 149 -14.92 2.43 -7.94
N GLU A 150 -14.34 3.20 -8.86
CA GLU A 150 -13.88 2.67 -10.15
C GLU A 150 -12.36 2.56 -10.26
N CYS A 151 -11.64 2.88 -9.17
CA CYS A 151 -10.19 2.94 -9.21
C CYS A 151 -9.55 1.57 -9.41
N THR A 152 -8.68 1.48 -10.42
CA THR A 152 -7.83 0.30 -10.65
C THR A 152 -6.36 0.57 -10.41
N VAL A 153 -5.96 1.83 -10.16
CA VAL A 153 -4.55 2.22 -9.95
C VAL A 153 -4.45 3.16 -8.74
N PHE A 154 -3.65 2.77 -7.77
CA PHE A 154 -3.45 3.52 -6.53
C PHE A 154 -2.02 4.02 -6.43
N GLN A 155 -1.86 5.24 -5.94
CA GLN A 155 -0.58 5.79 -5.49
C GLN A 155 -0.48 5.55 -3.98
N ILE A 156 0.59 4.89 -3.55
CA ILE A 156 0.88 4.60 -2.15
C ILE A 156 2.15 5.35 -1.76
N SER A 157 2.04 6.23 -0.77
CA SER A 157 3.19 6.90 -0.16
C SER A 157 3.64 6.09 1.05
N THR A 158 4.95 5.91 1.20
CA THR A 158 5.57 5.26 2.35
C THR A 158 5.91 6.30 3.43
N PRO A 159 6.10 5.91 4.71
CA PRO A 159 6.51 6.85 5.75
C PRO A 159 7.83 7.59 5.46
N PRO A 160 8.85 6.96 4.83
CA PRO A 160 10.05 7.67 4.37
C PRO A 160 9.82 8.67 3.22
N GLY A 161 8.65 8.66 2.59
CA GLY A 161 8.29 9.56 1.48
C GLY A 161 8.47 8.97 0.08
N GLU A 162 8.83 7.70 -0.06
CA GLU A 162 8.81 7.03 -1.36
C GLU A 162 7.37 6.85 -1.85
N VAL A 163 7.17 6.94 -3.16
CA VAL A 163 5.85 6.88 -3.79
C VAL A 163 5.80 5.75 -4.81
N TYR A 164 4.80 4.88 -4.69
CA TYR A 164 4.57 3.74 -5.56
C TYR A 164 3.24 3.89 -6.29
N THR A 165 3.23 3.67 -7.61
CA THR A 165 1.99 3.63 -8.40
C THR A 165 1.71 2.19 -8.79
N LEU A 166 0.69 1.58 -8.19
CA LEU A 166 0.40 0.16 -8.32
C LEU A 166 -1.00 -0.06 -8.89
N PRO A 167 -1.14 -0.88 -9.96
CA PRO A 167 -2.44 -1.39 -10.36
C PRO A 167 -2.95 -2.39 -9.32
N LEU A 168 -4.27 -2.49 -9.16
CA LEU A 168 -4.92 -3.40 -8.22
C LEU A 168 -4.49 -4.87 -8.43
N SER A 169 -4.27 -5.28 -9.69
CA SER A 169 -3.80 -6.62 -10.06
C SER A 169 -2.39 -6.95 -9.54
N GLU A 170 -1.60 -5.94 -9.19
CA GLU A 170 -0.26 -6.11 -8.62
C GLU A 170 -0.30 -6.31 -7.10
N ILE A 171 -1.39 -5.91 -6.43
CA ILE A 171 -1.52 -6.02 -4.98
C ILE A 171 -2.13 -7.37 -4.64
N ARG A 172 -1.43 -8.16 -3.81
CA ARG A 172 -1.84 -9.51 -3.40
C ARG A 172 -2.53 -9.56 -2.04
N GLY A 173 -2.29 -8.57 -1.19
CA GLY A 173 -2.94 -8.47 0.10
C GLY A 173 -2.32 -7.41 0.98
N PHE A 174 -2.82 -7.37 2.21
CA PHE A 174 -2.35 -6.47 3.27
C PHE A 174 -1.58 -7.25 4.33
N HIS A 175 -0.62 -6.58 4.93
CA HIS A 175 0.14 -7.08 6.05
C HIS A 175 0.17 -6.03 7.15
N SER A 176 -0.21 -6.43 8.36
CA SER A 176 -0.13 -5.60 9.56
C SER A 176 0.96 -6.13 10.49
N LEU A 177 1.81 -5.24 10.97
CA LEU A 177 2.78 -5.54 12.03
C LEU A 177 2.20 -5.12 13.39
N SER A 178 2.39 -5.97 14.40
CA SER A 178 2.09 -5.57 15.77
C SER A 178 3.09 -4.52 16.26
N PRO A 179 2.70 -3.63 17.19
CA PRO A 179 3.61 -2.62 17.75
C PRO A 179 4.87 -3.26 18.37
N GLU A 180 4.67 -4.36 19.09
CA GLU A 180 5.77 -5.12 19.71
C GLU A 180 6.77 -5.67 18.69
N LEU A 181 6.28 -6.12 17.52
CA LEU A 181 7.14 -6.64 16.47
C LEU A 181 7.94 -5.52 15.80
N VAL A 182 7.33 -4.35 15.58
CA VAL A 182 8.06 -3.17 15.08
C VAL A 182 9.15 -2.75 16.04
N GLN A 183 8.86 -2.69 17.33
CA GLN A 183 9.87 -2.35 18.36
C GLN A 183 11.02 -3.36 18.37
N LYS A 184 10.73 -4.67 18.26
CA LYS A 184 11.76 -5.71 18.17
C LYS A 184 12.61 -5.57 16.91
N LEU A 185 12.00 -5.33 15.76
CA LEU A 185 12.71 -5.13 14.50
C LEU A 185 13.60 -3.89 14.55
N GLN A 186 13.10 -2.79 15.10
CA GLN A 186 13.87 -1.57 15.28
C GLN A 186 15.07 -1.80 16.22
N ALA A 187 14.86 -2.42 17.38
CA ALA A 187 15.93 -2.75 18.31
C ALA A 187 17.01 -3.66 17.69
N GLN A 188 16.60 -4.62 16.85
CA GLN A 188 17.55 -5.47 16.12
C GLN A 188 18.34 -4.70 15.06
N ALA A 189 17.69 -3.83 14.30
CA ALA A 189 18.35 -3.00 13.29
C ALA A 189 19.36 -2.03 13.95
N GLU A 190 18.97 -1.40 15.06
CA GLU A 190 19.86 -0.54 15.86
C GLU A 190 21.04 -1.33 16.43
N ALA A 191 20.81 -2.53 16.97
CA ALA A 191 21.87 -3.40 17.46
C ALA A 191 22.85 -3.77 16.32
N GLN A 192 22.35 -4.18 15.15
CA GLN A 192 23.21 -4.50 13.99
C GLN A 192 24.04 -3.29 13.53
N MET A 193 23.44 -2.10 13.47
CA MET A 193 24.18 -0.88 13.12
C MET A 193 25.25 -0.52 14.17
N GLN A 194 24.98 -0.74 15.46
CA GLN A 194 25.99 -0.54 16.51
C GLN A 194 27.13 -1.55 16.41
N PHE A 195 26.85 -2.81 16.08
CA PHE A 195 27.88 -3.82 15.80
C PHE A 195 28.73 -3.43 14.58
N ALA A 196 28.10 -2.98 13.49
CA ALA A 196 28.80 -2.50 12.30
C ALA A 196 29.71 -1.31 12.61
N ARG A 197 29.22 -0.31 13.36
CA ARG A 197 30.02 0.86 13.78
C ARG A 197 31.18 0.49 14.72
N ARG A 198 31.03 -0.55 15.56
CA ARG A 198 32.15 -1.04 16.39
C ARG A 198 33.19 -1.81 15.57
N ALA A 199 32.76 -2.54 14.54
CA ALA A 199 33.66 -3.24 13.62
C ALA A 199 34.40 -2.27 12.67
N GLU A 200 33.80 -1.13 12.33
CA GLU A 200 34.45 -0.04 11.57
C GLU A 200 35.61 0.64 12.32
N GLY A 201 35.80 0.37 13.62
CA GLY A 201 37.00 0.77 14.34
C GLY A 201 38.27 -0.02 13.98
N GLU A 202 38.14 -1.14 13.26
CA GLU A 202 39.27 -2.05 13.00
C GLU A 202 39.62 -2.23 11.52
N THR A 203 38.73 -1.91 10.57
CA THR A 203 39.10 -1.84 9.14
C THR A 203 38.24 -0.83 8.36
N ASP A 204 38.81 0.34 8.08
CA ASP A 204 38.29 1.37 7.17
C ASP A 204 38.36 0.87 5.70
N GLN A 205 37.47 -0.06 5.33
CA GLN A 205 37.27 -0.46 3.93
C GLN A 205 35.81 -0.20 3.53
N PRO A 206 35.56 0.52 2.42
CA PRO A 206 34.20 0.86 2.00
C PRO A 206 33.36 -0.37 1.68
N PHE A 207 32.06 -0.27 1.97
CA PHE A 207 31.08 -1.33 1.77
C PHE A 207 31.10 -1.81 0.31
N GLY A 208 31.52 -3.06 0.10
CA GLY A 208 31.72 -3.67 -1.22
C GLY A 208 33.14 -4.18 -1.48
N PHE A 209 34.18 -3.62 -0.84
CA PHE A 209 35.55 -4.13 -0.97
C PHE A 209 35.84 -5.33 -0.07
N ALA A 210 35.23 -5.40 1.12
CA ALA A 210 35.40 -6.53 2.05
C ALA A 210 34.96 -7.88 1.46
N ALA A 211 33.91 -7.89 0.62
CA ALA A 211 33.45 -9.11 -0.04
C ALA A 211 34.43 -9.63 -1.10
N PHE A 212 35.15 -8.74 -1.78
CA PHE A 212 36.16 -9.13 -2.78
C PHE A 212 37.49 -9.54 -2.13
N THR A 213 37.85 -8.97 -0.98
CA THR A 213 39.10 -9.32 -0.28
C THR A 213 38.98 -10.57 0.60
N SER A 214 37.78 -10.95 1.05
CA SER A 214 37.55 -12.23 1.75
C SER A 214 37.90 -13.45 0.89
N LEU A 215 37.53 -13.45 -0.40
CA LEU A 215 37.84 -14.57 -1.31
C LEU A 215 39.35 -14.75 -1.53
N SER A 216 40.11 -13.65 -1.57
CA SER A 216 41.57 -13.72 -1.76
C SER A 216 42.33 -14.14 -0.49
N ARG A 217 41.67 -14.08 0.67
CA ARG A 217 42.27 -14.44 1.96
C ARG A 217 42.13 -15.94 2.25
N ASP A 218 40.98 -16.52 1.91
CA ASP A 218 40.74 -17.97 2.00
C ASP A 218 41.73 -18.75 1.11
N GLU A 219 42.01 -18.31 -0.13
CA GLU A 219 42.98 -19.00 -1.01
C GLU A 219 44.42 -18.97 -0.47
N ARG A 220 44.79 -17.95 0.31
CA ARG A 220 46.12 -17.84 0.93
C ARG A 220 46.22 -18.70 2.19
N GLU A 221 45.18 -18.73 3.02
CA GLU A 221 45.14 -19.61 4.20
C GLU A 221 45.09 -21.08 3.80
N GLU A 222 44.40 -21.44 2.71
CA GLU A 222 44.37 -22.80 2.17
C GLU A 222 45.73 -23.21 1.56
N ALA A 223 46.43 -22.28 0.90
CA ALA A 223 47.79 -22.50 0.41
C ALA A 223 48.83 -22.62 1.55
N ASP A 224 48.71 -21.80 2.59
CA ASP A 224 49.59 -21.85 3.75
C ASP A 224 49.33 -23.12 4.57
N ALA A 225 48.08 -23.55 4.74
CA ALA A 225 47.71 -24.83 5.35
C ALA A 225 48.28 -26.03 4.58
N ALA A 226 48.17 -26.01 3.24
CA ALA A 226 48.72 -27.06 2.38
C ALA A 226 50.25 -27.13 2.38
N SER A 227 50.94 -26.02 2.69
CA SER A 227 52.40 -25.99 2.82
C SER A 227 52.93 -26.54 4.15
N SER A 228 52.07 -26.66 5.17
CA SER A 228 52.48 -27.04 6.53
C SER A 228 52.44 -28.54 6.82
N ASP A 229 51.85 -29.35 5.93
CA ASP A 229 51.69 -30.81 6.09
C ASP A 229 52.84 -31.63 5.44
N GLY A 230 53.98 -30.97 5.17
CA GLY A 230 55.14 -31.54 4.47
C GLY A 230 56.30 -31.98 5.36
N LEU A 231 56.09 -32.30 6.65
CA LEU A 231 57.14 -32.93 7.47
C LEU A 231 57.15 -34.45 7.22
N TYR A 232 57.91 -34.84 6.22
CA TYR A 232 58.30 -36.22 5.94
C TYR A 232 59.14 -36.76 7.12
N GLU A 233 58.53 -37.53 8.03
CA GLU A 233 59.28 -38.33 9.01
C GLU A 233 59.95 -39.49 8.27
N PRO A 234 61.30 -39.57 8.23
CA PRO A 234 61.98 -40.71 7.62
C PRO A 234 61.73 -41.95 8.48
N THR A 235 61.08 -42.96 7.89
CA THR A 235 60.84 -44.25 8.54
C THR A 235 62.16 -44.95 8.85
N PRO A 236 62.38 -45.45 10.07
CA PRO A 236 63.59 -46.18 10.41
C PRO A 236 63.59 -47.55 9.73
N THR A 237 64.61 -47.80 8.91
CA THR A 237 64.90 -49.10 8.31
C THR A 237 65.22 -50.13 9.39
N PRO A 238 64.59 -51.32 9.38
CA PRO A 238 64.93 -52.37 10.34
C PRO A 238 66.26 -53.04 9.97
N ASP A 239 67.21 -52.99 10.91
CA ASP A 239 68.47 -53.73 10.87
C ASP A 239 68.19 -55.23 10.94
N ASN A 240 68.47 -55.95 9.85
CA ASN A 240 68.36 -57.40 9.77
C ASN A 240 69.72 -58.02 10.12
N ASN A 241 69.85 -58.54 11.34
CA ASN A 241 71.04 -59.21 11.81
C ASN A 241 70.70 -60.62 12.33
N SER A 242 71.33 -61.62 11.69
CA SER A 242 71.40 -63.07 12.00
C SER A 242 70.21 -63.96 11.65
#